data_AF-A0A3S0QDP7-F1
#
_entry.id   AF-A0A3S0QDP7-F1
#
_cell.length_a   1.000
_cell.length_b   1.000
_cell.length_c   1.000
_cell.angle_alpha   90.00
_cell.angle_beta   90.00
_cell.angle_gamma   90.00
#
_symmetry.space_group_name_H-M   'P 1'
#
loop_
_entity.id
_entity.type
_entity.pdbx_description
1 polymer ?
#
loop_
_entity_poly.entity_id
_entity_poly.type
_entity_poly.pdbx_seq_one_letter_code
_entity_poly.pdbx_strand_id
1 'polypeptide(L)' 'TGQMHIAAAFRKEIISVWGNTVPEFGMYPFRTEFRALEVEGLGCRPCSKIGYEKCPQGHFRCMRDIRIDLE' A
#
# COMPACT_ATOMS: atom_id res chain seq x y z
N THR A 1 6.16 -6.50 -2.32
CA THR A 1 5.08 -7.39 -1.84
C THR A 1 5.60 -8.68 -1.19
N GLY A 2 6.59 -9.40 -1.74
CA GLY A 2 7.09 -10.65 -1.12
C GLY A 2 7.72 -10.52 0.29
N GLN A 3 8.62 -9.56 0.50
CA GLN A 3 9.32 -9.37 1.79
C GLN A 3 8.38 -9.06 2.96
N MET A 4 7.29 -8.34 2.69
CA MET A 4 6.24 -8.04 3.66
C MET A 4 5.62 -9.32 4.22
N HIS A 5 5.34 -10.32 3.37
CA HIS A 5 4.81 -11.61 3.84
C HIS A 5 5.84 -12.42 4.63
N ILE A 6 7.13 -12.32 4.28
CA ILE A 6 8.21 -12.93 5.08
C ILE A 6 8.24 -12.29 6.48
N ALA A 7 8.23 -10.96 6.57
CA ALA A 7 8.18 -10.25 7.85
C ALA A 7 6.95 -10.64 8.69
N ALA A 8 5.79 -10.85 8.05
CA ALA A 8 4.58 -11.31 8.72
C ALA A 8 4.73 -12.72 9.31
N ALA A 9 5.41 -13.63 8.62
CA ALA A 9 5.70 -14.96 9.14
C ALA A 9 6.56 -14.92 10.42
N PHE A 10 7.41 -13.91 10.57
CA PHE A 10 8.19 -13.64 11.78
C PHE A 10 7.48 -12.75 12.81
N ARG A 11 6.19 -12.46 12.62
CA ARG A 11 5.37 -11.59 13.49
C ARG A 11 6.01 -10.24 13.77
N LYS A 12 6.63 -9.64 12.75
CA LYS A 12 7.13 -8.27 12.85
C LYS A 12 5.97 -7.30 12.68
N GLU A 13 6.03 -6.19 13.40
CA GLU A 13 5.19 -5.04 13.10
C GLU A 13 5.53 -4.55 11.69
N ILE A 14 4.50 -4.29 10.88
CA ILE A 14 4.68 -3.88 9.49
C ILE A 14 3.96 -2.56 9.24
N ILE A 15 4.69 -1.62 8.67
CA ILE A 15 4.09 -0.45 8.02
C ILE A 15 4.07 -0.77 6.52
N SER A 16 2.87 -0.93 5.96
CA SER A 16 2.65 -1.26 4.56
C SER A 16 2.22 -0.01 3.79
N VAL A 17 2.91 0.33 2.71
CA VAL A 17 2.65 1.55 1.92
C VAL A 17 1.94 1.18 0.63
N TRP A 18 0.81 1.83 0.35
CA TRP A 18 -0.08 1.48 -0.76
C TRP A 18 -0.35 2.69 -1.66
N GLY A 19 0.02 2.55 -2.93
CA GLY A 19 -0.16 3.58 -3.96
C GLY A 19 -1.25 3.21 -4.96
N ASN A 20 -0.84 2.60 -6.07
CA ASN A 20 -1.74 2.24 -7.18
C ASN A 20 -2.69 1.07 -6.84
N THR A 21 -2.24 0.16 -5.97
CA THR A 21 -3.01 -0.95 -5.40
C THR A 21 -3.64 -0.54 -4.08
N VAL A 22 -4.58 -1.37 -3.63
CA VAL A 22 -5.29 -1.21 -2.37
C VAL A 22 -5.23 -2.53 -1.56
N PRO A 23 -5.22 -2.49 -0.22
CA PRO A 23 -5.21 -3.68 0.62
C PRO A 23 -6.34 -4.67 0.31
N GLU A 24 -7.51 -4.18 -0.09
CA GLU A 24 -8.75 -4.93 -0.38
C GLU A 24 -8.59 -5.93 -1.52
N PHE A 25 -7.54 -5.81 -2.33
CA PHE A 25 -7.15 -6.85 -3.28
C PHE A 25 -6.60 -8.12 -2.63
N GLY A 26 -6.48 -8.16 -1.29
CA GLY A 26 -6.14 -9.34 -0.51
C GLY A 26 -4.65 -9.60 -0.35
N MET A 27 -3.79 -8.64 -0.75
CA MET A 27 -2.33 -8.78 -0.73
C MET A 27 -1.69 -8.15 0.52
N TYR A 28 -2.45 -7.95 1.59
CA TYR A 28 -1.98 -7.29 2.81
C TYR A 28 -1.23 -8.27 3.75
N PRO A 29 -0.51 -7.79 4.79
CA PRO A 29 0.16 -8.66 5.75
C PRO A 29 -0.79 -9.66 6.44
N PHE A 30 -0.45 -10.95 6.39
CA PHE A 30 -1.32 -11.99 6.92
C PHE A 30 -0.98 -12.35 8.38
N ARG A 31 -1.97 -12.28 9.28
CA ARG A 31 -1.89 -12.70 10.69
C ARG A 31 -0.73 -12.06 11.48
N THR A 32 -0.45 -10.79 11.22
CA THR A 32 0.50 -9.96 11.98
C THR A 32 -0.07 -8.57 12.16
N GLU A 33 0.39 -7.84 13.17
CA GLU A 33 0.04 -6.43 13.35
C GLU A 33 0.61 -5.60 12.20
N PHE A 34 -0.21 -4.74 11.60
CA PHE A 34 0.23 -3.84 10.57
C PHE A 34 -0.57 -2.54 10.53
N ARG A 35 0.07 -1.49 10.01
CA ARG A 35 -0.55 -0.23 9.62
C ARG A 35 -0.47 -0.08 8.11
N ALA A 36 -1.57 0.29 7.46
CA ALA A 36 -1.60 0.63 6.05
C ALA A 36 -1.49 2.14 5.89
N LEU A 37 -0.46 2.60 5.18
CA LEU A 37 -0.31 3.99 4.76
C LEU A 37 -0.81 4.10 3.33
N GLU A 38 -1.88 4.85 3.14
CA GLU A 38 -2.52 5.01 1.85
C GLU A 38 -3.25 6.36 1.74
N VAL A 39 -3.54 6.76 0.50
CA VAL A 39 -4.40 7.93 0.24
C VAL A 39 -5.76 7.43 -0.20
N GLU A 40 -6.77 7.65 0.63
CA GLU A 40 -8.16 7.32 0.35
C GLU A 40 -8.85 8.40 -0.49
N GLY A 41 -10.00 8.06 -1.09
CA GLY A 41 -10.86 9.02 -1.80
C GLY A 41 -10.33 9.56 -3.14
N LEU A 42 -9.18 9.06 -3.63
CA LEU A 42 -8.69 9.41 -4.95
C LEU A 42 -9.52 8.70 -6.04
N GLY A 43 -10.27 9.45 -6.85
CA GLY A 43 -11.08 8.86 -7.94
C GLY A 43 -10.29 8.10 -9.01
N CYS A 44 -8.96 8.31 -9.08
CA CYS A 44 -8.07 7.54 -9.95
C CYS A 44 -7.48 6.27 -9.30
N ARG A 45 -7.87 5.93 -8.06
CA ARG A 45 -7.32 4.81 -7.28
C ARG A 45 -8.45 3.87 -6.85
N PRO A 46 -8.26 2.54 -6.91
CA PRO A 46 -7.12 1.82 -7.48
C PRO A 46 -7.07 1.94 -9.01
N CYS A 47 -5.88 2.07 -9.59
CA CYS A 47 -5.70 2.09 -11.04
C CYS A 47 -5.08 0.82 -11.61
N SER A 48 -4.50 -0.06 -10.78
CA SER A 48 -3.93 -1.34 -11.23
C SER A 48 -3.94 -2.37 -10.11
N LYS A 49 -4.15 -3.65 -10.47
CA LYS A 49 -4.08 -4.79 -9.54
C LYS A 49 -2.65 -5.15 -9.12
N ILE A 50 -1.65 -4.88 -9.96
CA ILE A 50 -0.27 -5.36 -9.76
C ILE A 50 0.81 -4.29 -9.88
N GLY A 51 0.49 -3.07 -10.30
CA GLY A 51 1.51 -2.06 -10.62
C GLY A 51 1.30 -1.42 -11.98
N TYR A 52 1.83 -0.22 -12.13
CA TYR A 52 2.25 0.34 -13.41
C TYR A 52 3.65 0.93 -13.22
N GLU A 53 4.45 0.96 -14.28
CA GLU A 53 5.75 1.65 -14.24
C GLU A 53 5.60 3.16 -14.05
N LYS A 54 4.51 3.75 -14.55
CA LYS A 54 4.19 5.17 -14.45
C LYS A 54 2.72 5.38 -14.12
N CYS A 55 2.43 6.45 -13.39
CA CYS A 55 1.07 6.86 -13.11
C CYS A 55 0.35 7.20 -14.43
N PRO A 56 -0.80 6.57 -14.76
CA PRO A 56 -1.54 6.87 -15.99
C PRO A 56 -1.98 8.33 -16.13
N GLN A 57 -2.13 9.01 -14.99
CA GLN A 57 -2.55 10.42 -14.89
C GLN A 57 -1.36 11.38 -14.67
N GLY A 58 -0.11 10.88 -14.67
CA GLY A 58 1.11 11.69 -14.58
C GLY A 58 1.45 12.31 -13.22
N HIS A 59 0.52 12.37 -12.27
CA HIS A 59 0.71 13.09 -11.00
C HIS A 59 1.22 12.23 -9.82
N PHE A 60 0.98 10.92 -9.84
CA PHE A 60 1.39 9.97 -8.79
C PHE A 60 0.99 10.36 -7.35
N ARG A 61 -0.23 10.88 -7.19
CA ARG A 61 -0.75 11.44 -5.93
C ARG A 61 -0.95 10.38 -4.85
N CYS A 62 -1.31 9.17 -5.24
CA CYS A 62 -1.51 8.06 -4.30
C CYS A 62 -0.25 7.68 -3.51
N MET A 63 0.95 8.10 -3.95
CA MET A 63 2.18 7.95 -3.17
C MET A 63 2.67 9.28 -2.58
N ARG A 64 2.52 10.39 -3.32
CA ARG A 64 3.03 11.70 -2.89
C ARG A 64 2.22 12.34 -1.77
N ASP A 65 0.93 12.05 -1.70
CA ASP A 65 0.02 12.66 -0.74
C ASP A 65 -0.13 11.82 0.54
N ILE A 66 0.63 10.72 0.68
CA ILE A 66 0.62 9.86 1.88
C ILE A 66 1.15 10.68 3.08
N ARG A 67 0.35 10.72 4.15
CA ARG A 67 0.76 11.29 5.44
C ARG A 67 1.41 10.21 6.30
N ILE A 68 2.54 10.55 6.91
CA ILE A 68 3.31 9.65 7.75
C ILE A 68 3.07 10.05 9.20
N ASP A 69 1.93 9.61 9.72
CA ASP A 69 1.57 9.79 11.12
C ASP A 69 1.77 8.44 11.82
N LEU A 70 2.96 8.24 12.40
CA LEU A 70 3.39 6.96 12.99
C LEU A 70 3.43 6.97 14.53
N GLU A 71 3.14 8.12 15.12
CA GLU A 71 3.09 8.34 16.58
C GLU A 71 1.81 7.81 17.21
#